data_AF-A0A172TMI9-F1
#
_entry.id   AF-A0A172TMI9-F1
#
_cell.length_a   1.000
_cell.length_b   1.000
_cell.length_c   1.000
_cell.angle_alpha   90.00
_cell.angle_beta   90.00
_cell.angle_gamma   90.00
#
_symmetry.space_group_name_H-M   'P 1'
#
loop_
_entity.id
_entity.type
_entity.pdbx_description
1 polymer ?
#
loop_
_entity_poly.entity_id
_entity_poly.type
_entity_poly.pdbx_seq_one_letter_code
_entity_poly.pdbx_strand_id
1 'polypeptide(L)' 'MAKGEDLIKYITQQVVTYIDTPKEIRHQARNTARKEPWESKWFGMIPISLKLWFTKWRK' A
#
# COMPACT_ATOMS: atom_id res chain seq x y z
N MET A 1 -18.17 29.67 -24.06
CA MET A 1 -17.85 29.97 -22.64
C MET A 1 -17.89 28.76 -21.70
N ALA A 2 -18.55 27.63 -22.02
CA ALA A 2 -18.78 26.51 -21.08
C ALA A 2 -17.53 25.79 -20.48
N LYS A 3 -16.37 25.80 -21.13
CA LYS A 3 -15.20 25.01 -20.71
C LYS A 3 -14.57 25.44 -19.38
N GLY A 4 -14.64 26.73 -19.03
CA GLY A 4 -14.07 27.24 -17.78
C GLY A 4 -14.89 26.83 -16.56
N GLU A 5 -16.20 26.79 -16.72
CA GLU A 5 -17.16 26.47 -15.66
C GLU A 5 -17.09 24.98 -15.28
N ASP A 6 -16.95 24.12 -16.30
CA ASP A 6 -16.72 22.68 -16.12
C ASP A 6 -15.41 22.37 -15.39
N LEU A 7 -14.34 23.14 -15.67
CA LEU A 7 -13.05 22.98 -15.01
C LEU A 7 -13.14 23.37 -13.52
N ILE A 8 -13.78 24.50 -13.23
CA ILE A 8 -13.97 24.97 -11.84
C ILE A 8 -14.80 23.93 -11.06
N LYS A 9 -15.87 23.40 -11.68
CA LYS A 9 -16.69 22.34 -11.09
C LYS A 9 -15.88 21.09 -10.78
N TYR A 10 -15.05 20.62 -11.72
CA TYR A 10 -14.20 19.45 -11.55
C TYR A 10 -13.18 19.62 -10.42
N ILE A 11 -12.46 20.75 -10.41
CA ILE A 11 -11.47 21.05 -9.38
C ILE A 11 -12.14 21.08 -7.99
N THR A 12 -13.30 21.72 -7.90
CA THR A 12 -14.05 21.81 -6.63
C THR A 12 -14.48 20.43 -6.14
N GLN A 13 -14.98 19.57 -7.04
CA GLN A 13 -15.36 18.19 -6.68
C GLN A 13 -14.17 17.38 -6.13
N GLN A 14 -12.98 17.50 -6.74
CA GLN A 14 -11.78 16.79 -6.26
C GLN A 14 -11.33 17.31 -4.89
N VAL A 15 -11.37 18.63 -4.69
CA VAL A 15 -10.97 19.26 -3.41
C VAL A 15 -11.94 18.88 -2.29
N VAL A 16 -13.25 18.95 -2.52
CA VAL A 16 -14.26 18.54 -1.53
C VAL A 16 -14.11 17.06 -1.18
N THR A 17 -13.97 16.20 -2.19
CA THR A 17 -13.72 14.76 -1.97
C THR A 17 -12.48 14.52 -1.11
N TYR A 18 -11.41 15.29 -1.33
CA TYR A 18 -10.17 15.16 -0.55
C TYR A 18 -10.29 15.69 0.88
N ILE A 19 -11.03 16.78 1.09
CA ILE A 19 -11.29 17.37 2.41
C ILE A 19 -12.20 16.44 3.23
N ASP A 20 -13.22 15.87 2.60
CA ASP A 20 -14.14 14.92 3.21
C ASP A 20 -13.50 13.56 3.45
N THR A 21 -12.36 13.25 2.80
CA THR A 21 -11.59 12.03 3.06
C THR A 21 -10.84 12.19 4.39
N PRO A 22 -11.33 11.59 5.49
CA PRO A 22 -10.80 11.85 6.81
C PRO A 22 -9.43 11.19 6.99
N LYS A 23 -8.67 11.68 7.96
CA LYS A 23 -7.35 11.15 8.35
C LYS A 23 -7.43 9.64 8.66
N GLU A 24 -8.59 9.16 9.10
CA GLU A 24 -8.95 7.77 9.35
C GLU A 24 -8.67 6.83 8.15
N ILE A 25 -8.96 7.24 6.90
CA ILE A 25 -8.76 6.38 5.73
C ILE A 25 -7.27 6.25 5.38
N ARG A 26 -6.46 7.29 5.66
CA ARG A 26 -4.99 7.19 5.50
C ARG A 26 -4.38 6.19 6.47
N HIS A 27 -4.92 6.10 7.68
CA HIS A 27 -4.48 5.11 8.68
C HIS A 27 -4.97 3.71 8.32
N GLN A 28 -6.22 3.55 7.86
CA GLN A 28 -6.71 2.25 7.37
C GLN A 28 -5.94 1.79 6.13
N ALA A 29 -5.73 2.61 5.11
CA ALA A 29 -4.97 2.21 3.91
C ALA A 29 -3.54 1.77 4.24
N ARG A 30 -2.88 2.46 5.19
CA ARG A 30 -1.53 2.08 5.67
C ARG A 30 -1.51 0.81 6.52
N ASN A 31 -2.60 0.52 7.25
CA ASN A 31 -2.70 -0.68 8.08
C ASN A 31 -3.18 -1.91 7.28
N THR A 32 -4.03 -1.70 6.27
CA THR A 32 -4.53 -2.74 5.36
C THR A 32 -3.51 -3.11 4.30
N ALA A 33 -2.61 -2.19 3.93
CA ALA A 33 -1.39 -2.51 3.21
C ALA A 33 -0.50 -3.38 4.12
N ARG A 34 -0.76 -4.69 4.11
CA ARG A 34 0.09 -5.70 4.76
C ARG A 34 1.53 -5.43 4.34
N LYS A 35 2.30 -4.81 5.23
CA LYS A 35 3.70 -4.51 4.99
C LYS A 35 4.38 -5.85 4.82
N GLU A 36 4.78 -6.17 3.59
CA GLU A 36 5.57 -7.37 3.37
C GLU A 36 6.79 -7.35 4.29
N PRO A 37 7.10 -8.46 4.96
CA PRO A 37 8.29 -8.57 5.78
C PRO A 37 9.51 -8.12 4.97
N TRP A 38 10.38 -7.31 5.59
CA TRP A 38 11.61 -6.84 4.94
C TRP A 38 12.47 -8.03 4.48
N GLU A 39 12.44 -9.14 5.21
CA GLU A 39 13.11 -10.38 4.86
C GLU A 39 12.62 -10.93 3.51
N SER A 40 11.31 -10.89 3.25
CA SER A 40 10.74 -11.32 1.97
C SER A 40 11.16 -10.38 0.84
N LYS A 41 11.28 -9.06 1.10
CA LYS A 41 11.75 -8.08 0.12
C LYS A 41 13.20 -8.26 -0.29
N TRP A 42 14.08 -8.63 0.65
CA TRP A 42 15.52 -8.71 0.40
C TRP A 42 16.02 -10.13 0.10
N PHE A 43 15.39 -11.15 0.69
CA PHE A 43 15.87 -12.53 0.63
C PHE A 43 14.90 -13.48 -0.05
N GLY A 44 13.69 -13.04 -0.43
CA GLY A 44 12.71 -13.87 -1.11
C GLY A 44 12.49 -15.21 -0.40
N MET A 45 12.82 -16.31 -1.09
CA MET A 45 12.68 -17.68 -0.57
C MET A 45 13.96 -18.26 0.08
N ILE A 46 15.07 -17.52 0.11
CA ILE A 46 16.35 -17.98 0.68
C ILE A 46 16.23 -18.52 2.12
N PRO A 47 15.57 -17.84 3.08
CA PRO A 47 15.47 -18.37 4.45
C PRO A 47 14.68 -19.69 4.53
N ILE A 48 13.79 -19.94 3.58
CA ILE A 48 13.04 -21.21 3.47
C ILE A 48 13.97 -22.33 3.01
N SER A 49 14.74 -22.10 1.95
CA SER A 49 15.72 -23.07 1.43
C SER A 49 16.79 -23.42 2.47
N LEU A 50 17.27 -22.43 3.22
CA LEU A 50 18.22 -22.66 4.32
C LEU A 50 17.60 -23.52 5.43
N LYS A 51 16.37 -23.20 5.87
CA LYS A 51 15.66 -24.00 6.87
C LYS A 51 15.52 -25.46 6.45
N LEU A 52 15.13 -25.71 5.19
CA LEU A 52 14.99 -27.07 4.65
C LEU A 52 16.33 -27.82 4.57
N TRP A 53 17.41 -27.12 4.26
CA TRP A 53 18.74 -27.71 4.24
C TRP A 53 19.23 -28.07 5.65
N PHE A 54 19.05 -27.18 6.62
CA PHE A 54 19.42 -27.43 8.01
C PHE A 54 18.58 -28.54 8.66
N THR A 55 17.27 -28.63 8.37
CA THR A 55 16.44 -29.75 8.88
C THR A 55 16.83 -31.08 8.26
N LYS A 56 17.27 -31.09 7.00
CA LYS A 56 17.82 -32.29 6.34
C LYS A 56 19.17 -32.69 6.95
N TRP A 57 20.02 -31.73 7.32
CA TRP A 57 21.36 -32.00 7.85
C TRP A 57 21.37 -32.43 9.32
N ARG A 58 20.31 -32.09 10.07
CA ARG A 58 20.11 -32.50 11.46
C ARG A 58 19.45 -33.88 11.60
N LYS A 59 19.21 -34.57 10.48
CA LYS A 59 18.69 -35.94 10.40
C LYS A 59 19.80 -36.87 9.92
#